data_AF-A0A1Q9MTZ6-F1
#
_entry.id   AF-A0A1Q9MTZ6-F1
#
_cell.length_a   1.000
_cell.length_b   1.000
_cell.length_c   1.000
_cell.angle_alpha   90.00
_cell.angle_beta   90.00
_cell.angle_gamma   90.00
#
_symmetry.space_group_name_H-M   'P 1'
#
loop_
_entity.id
_entity.type
_entity.pdbx_description
1 polymer ?
#
loop_
_entity_poly.entity_id
_entity_poly.type
_entity_poly.pdbx_seq_one_letter_code
_entity_poly.pdbx_strand_id
1 'polypeptide(L)'
;MVNEDMPYFRQFPNACGLTSLLMALKPAPRKIDAILNYGWDKIGAMFQASSKESPEYRWQRVLEFLLTACTQHPLLRSYLKEHYPTFSKQVCPWLENALLNLAWDDLREPHPVLLHATDLIMHRVKTMKHNVELKILAFLFGCRFLPWKKGGDGTGAVTFTREELLDSNESQLAPSAIKKLAFIQKGLKNEGPVLWGASFHWLTPKDLQVEEDVNVLIYHDPMGGHDHSIQITSLRETDLFYVFTFDAQLLEEHIPILKQSFDIPVVEAQLSPEVISVEAEPLAPHQIVKQNVTIEEEEEGGKFDNIEFSDDVVFKKEAFAQQIKTLLDEVAMKDQQLTEKNEKLIELKRQLVQKNREIKKLKKKLGKL
;
A
#
# COMPACT_ATOMS: atom_id res chain seq x y z
N MET A 1 -7.11 -23.44 26.93
CA MET A 1 -7.02 -23.53 25.46
C MET A 1 -5.54 -23.59 25.13
N VAL A 2 -5.11 -24.62 24.40
CA VAL A 2 -3.71 -24.75 23.96
C VAL A 2 -3.46 -23.56 23.04
N ASN A 3 -2.49 -22.71 23.37
CA ASN A 3 -1.96 -21.74 22.43
C ASN A 3 -1.40 -22.57 21.27
N GLU A 4 -2.17 -22.77 20.21
CA GLU A 4 -1.61 -23.32 18.98
C GLU A 4 -0.46 -22.40 18.59
N ASP A 5 0.74 -23.00 18.56
CA ASP A 5 1.96 -22.31 18.20
C ASP A 5 1.75 -21.57 16.88
N MET A 6 2.19 -20.33 16.85
CA MET A 6 2.12 -19.52 15.64
C MET A 6 2.90 -20.25 14.54
N PRO A 7 2.35 -20.39 13.31
CA PRO A 7 3.02 -21.16 12.28
C PRO A 7 4.30 -20.48 11.80
N TYR A 8 5.30 -21.27 11.40
CA TYR A 8 6.44 -20.76 10.65
C TYR A 8 6.17 -20.91 9.16
N PHE A 9 6.26 -19.79 8.45
CA PHE A 9 6.11 -19.73 7.02
C PHE A 9 7.41 -19.29 6.38
N ARG A 10 7.78 -19.96 5.29
CA ARG A 10 8.84 -19.53 4.39
C ARG A 10 8.39 -18.31 3.59
N GLN A 11 9.34 -17.58 3.05
CA GLN A 11 9.08 -16.32 2.34
C GLN A 11 9.84 -16.20 1.03
N PHE A 12 9.30 -15.42 0.11
CA PHE A 12 10.11 -14.84 -0.96
C PHE A 12 11.10 -13.82 -0.39
N PRO A 13 12.20 -13.50 -1.12
CA PRO A 13 13.10 -12.43 -0.72
C PRO A 13 12.34 -11.13 -0.45
N ASN A 14 12.58 -10.49 0.70
CA ASN A 14 11.90 -9.26 1.19
C ASN A 14 10.37 -9.35 1.38
N ALA A 15 9.77 -10.54 1.32
CA ALA A 15 8.35 -10.73 1.59
C ALA A 15 8.03 -10.86 3.09
N CYS A 16 8.89 -10.30 3.97
CA CYS A 16 8.81 -10.48 5.41
C CYS A 16 7.54 -9.86 5.99
N GLY A 17 7.01 -8.78 5.37
CA GLY A 17 5.74 -8.17 5.75
C GLY A 17 4.55 -9.07 5.46
N LEU A 18 4.49 -9.65 4.25
CA LEU A 18 3.42 -10.60 3.87
C LEU A 18 3.46 -11.85 4.75
N THR A 19 4.67 -12.36 4.98
CA THR A 19 4.87 -13.58 5.77
C THR A 19 4.56 -13.33 7.25
N SER A 20 5.01 -12.20 7.81
CA SER A 20 4.65 -11.80 9.18
C SER A 20 3.14 -11.66 9.35
N LEU A 21 2.46 -11.04 8.37
CA LEU A 21 1.01 -10.96 8.41
C LEU A 21 0.36 -12.34 8.38
N LEU A 22 0.82 -13.26 7.52
CA LEU A 22 0.31 -14.64 7.51
C LEU A 22 0.50 -15.33 8.86
N MET A 23 1.68 -15.22 9.48
CA MET A 23 1.94 -15.79 10.81
C MET A 23 0.99 -15.20 11.86
N ALA A 24 0.84 -13.86 11.88
CA ALA A 24 -0.02 -13.14 12.82
C ALA A 24 -1.51 -13.42 12.61
N LEU A 25 -1.92 -13.69 11.37
CA LEU A 25 -3.30 -14.03 11.03
C LEU A 25 -3.70 -15.44 11.46
N LYS A 26 -2.74 -16.37 11.63
CA LYS A 26 -3.00 -17.79 11.92
C LYS A 26 -4.10 -18.36 10.99
N PRO A 27 -3.79 -18.63 9.71
CA PRO A 27 -4.83 -18.76 8.70
C PRO A 27 -5.83 -19.91 8.93
N ALA A 28 -5.35 -21.07 9.38
CA ALA A 28 -6.18 -22.24 9.63
C ALA A 28 -7.20 -22.02 10.78
N PRO A 29 -6.80 -21.60 12.00
CA PRO A 29 -7.75 -21.33 13.08
C PRO A 29 -8.87 -20.34 12.73
N ARG A 30 -8.60 -19.41 11.82
CA ARG A 30 -9.55 -18.37 11.39
C ARG A 30 -10.25 -18.65 10.06
N LYS A 31 -10.05 -19.84 9.46
CA LYS A 31 -10.56 -20.20 8.12
C LYS A 31 -10.12 -19.25 7.00
N ILE A 32 -9.07 -18.48 7.22
CA ILE A 32 -8.48 -17.58 6.23
C ILE A 32 -7.76 -18.40 5.16
N ASP A 33 -7.21 -19.56 5.52
CA ASP A 33 -6.60 -20.52 4.59
C ASP A 33 -7.55 -20.92 3.45
N ALA A 34 -8.84 -21.12 3.74
CA ALA A 34 -9.84 -21.43 2.73
C ALA A 34 -10.00 -20.29 1.69
N ILE A 35 -9.93 -19.03 2.12
CA ILE A 35 -10.00 -17.86 1.24
C ILE A 35 -8.71 -17.74 0.42
N LEU A 36 -7.56 -17.96 1.05
CA LEU A 36 -6.26 -17.91 0.39
C LEU A 36 -6.11 -19.02 -0.66
N ASN A 37 -6.57 -20.24 -0.34
CA ASN A 37 -6.59 -21.36 -1.27
C ASN A 37 -7.58 -21.12 -2.42
N TYR A 38 -8.78 -20.59 -2.12
CA TYR A 38 -9.72 -20.18 -3.18
C TYR A 38 -9.10 -19.14 -4.12
N GLY A 39 -8.44 -18.12 -3.57
CA GLY A 39 -7.74 -17.11 -4.36
C GLY A 39 -6.66 -17.75 -5.24
N TRP A 40 -5.87 -18.66 -4.68
CA TRP A 40 -4.85 -19.39 -5.43
C TRP A 40 -5.44 -20.24 -6.56
N ASP A 41 -6.55 -20.94 -6.32
CA ASP A 41 -7.20 -21.74 -7.36
C ASP A 41 -7.69 -20.89 -8.54
N LYS A 42 -7.97 -19.60 -8.30
CA LYS A 42 -8.40 -18.64 -9.33
C LYS A 42 -7.24 -18.01 -10.10
N ILE A 43 -6.17 -17.62 -9.40
CA ILE A 43 -5.08 -16.85 -10.00
C ILE A 43 -3.82 -17.70 -10.29
N GLY A 44 -3.75 -18.92 -9.75
CA GLY A 44 -2.52 -19.73 -9.73
C GLY A 44 -2.00 -20.09 -11.12
N ALA A 45 -2.91 -20.27 -12.09
CA ALA A 45 -2.57 -20.52 -13.49
C ALA A 45 -1.72 -19.38 -14.10
N MET A 46 -1.84 -18.15 -13.60
CA MET A 46 -1.08 -16.99 -14.07
C MET A 46 0.43 -17.11 -13.78
N PHE A 47 0.82 -17.88 -12.76
CA PHE A 47 2.19 -17.87 -12.22
C PHE A 47 3.06 -19.05 -12.66
N GLN A 48 2.54 -19.96 -13.51
CA GLN A 48 3.21 -21.19 -13.92
C GLN A 48 3.86 -21.98 -12.75
N ALA A 49 3.27 -21.86 -11.56
CA ALA A 49 3.89 -22.38 -10.36
C ALA A 49 3.80 -23.91 -10.30
N SER A 50 4.84 -24.54 -9.74
CA SER A 50 4.86 -25.99 -9.52
C SER A 50 3.76 -26.42 -8.56
N SER A 51 3.06 -27.51 -8.87
CA SER A 51 2.09 -28.14 -7.98
C SER A 51 2.68 -28.58 -6.64
N LYS A 52 4.02 -28.68 -6.54
CA LYS A 52 4.77 -29.02 -5.32
C LYS A 52 5.17 -27.82 -4.47
N GLU A 53 4.92 -26.60 -4.92
CA GLU A 53 5.28 -25.40 -4.16
C GLU A 53 4.50 -25.33 -2.84
N SER A 54 5.16 -24.95 -1.75
CA SER A 54 4.51 -24.85 -0.45
C SER A 54 3.38 -23.80 -0.44
N PRO A 55 2.28 -24.02 0.32
CA PRO A 55 1.14 -23.10 0.36
C PRO A 55 1.50 -21.66 0.73
N GLU A 56 2.47 -21.44 1.60
CA GLU A 56 2.84 -20.10 2.06
C GLU A 56 3.34 -19.18 0.93
N TYR A 57 4.00 -19.72 -0.09
CA TYR A 57 4.43 -18.97 -1.26
C TYR A 57 3.23 -18.60 -2.14
N ARG A 58 2.28 -19.52 -2.30
CA ARG A 58 1.03 -19.29 -3.02
C ARG A 58 0.22 -18.19 -2.33
N TRP A 59 0.11 -18.26 -1.01
CA TRP A 59 -0.59 -17.28 -0.21
C TRP A 59 0.06 -15.89 -0.29
N GLN A 60 1.39 -15.79 -0.29
CA GLN A 60 2.08 -14.51 -0.52
C GLN A 60 1.70 -13.88 -1.87
N ARG A 61 1.61 -14.68 -2.96
CA ARG A 61 1.13 -14.18 -4.26
C ARG A 61 -0.33 -13.75 -4.23
N VAL A 62 -1.19 -14.49 -3.53
CA VAL A 62 -2.60 -14.13 -3.34
C VAL A 62 -2.74 -12.81 -2.58
N LEU A 63 -1.96 -12.60 -1.53
CA LEU A 63 -1.94 -11.34 -0.79
C LEU A 63 -1.49 -10.18 -1.69
N GLU A 64 -0.46 -10.38 -2.52
CA GLU A 64 -0.01 -9.33 -3.45
C GLU A 64 -1.01 -9.05 -4.57
N PHE A 65 -1.65 -10.09 -5.08
CA PHE A 65 -2.75 -9.94 -6.03
C PHE A 65 -3.87 -9.09 -5.43
N LEU A 66 -4.26 -9.34 -4.18
CA LEU A 66 -5.28 -8.54 -3.49
C LEU A 66 -4.87 -7.06 -3.38
N LEU A 67 -3.62 -6.77 -3.01
CA LEU A 67 -3.11 -5.39 -2.98
C LEU A 67 -3.21 -4.70 -4.34
N THR A 68 -2.90 -5.43 -5.41
CA THR A 68 -3.04 -4.93 -6.79
C THR A 68 -4.52 -4.75 -7.16
N ALA A 69 -5.37 -5.70 -6.78
CA ALA A 69 -6.82 -5.65 -7.02
C ALA A 69 -7.48 -4.48 -6.26
N CYS A 70 -6.97 -4.05 -5.11
CA CYS A 70 -7.50 -2.90 -4.38
C CYS A 70 -7.53 -1.61 -5.22
N THR A 71 -6.61 -1.43 -6.17
CA THR A 71 -6.58 -0.23 -7.04
C THR A 71 -7.32 -0.44 -8.36
N GLN A 72 -7.36 -1.67 -8.86
CA GLN A 72 -7.88 -1.97 -10.20
C GLN A 72 -9.32 -2.52 -10.20
N HIS A 73 -9.71 -3.28 -9.18
CA HIS A 73 -11.02 -3.92 -9.13
C HIS A 73 -12.09 -2.95 -8.62
N PRO A 74 -13.11 -2.59 -9.43
CA PRO A 74 -14.07 -1.53 -9.07
C PRO A 74 -14.80 -1.79 -7.76
N LEU A 75 -15.28 -3.02 -7.53
CA LEU A 75 -15.98 -3.40 -6.30
C LEU A 75 -15.09 -3.23 -5.06
N LEU A 76 -13.96 -3.94 -5.01
CA LEU A 76 -13.01 -3.89 -3.90
C LEU A 76 -12.51 -2.47 -3.63
N ARG A 77 -12.18 -1.71 -4.69
CA ARG A 77 -11.78 -0.31 -4.58
C ARG A 77 -12.87 0.55 -3.96
N SER A 78 -14.11 0.40 -4.41
CA SER A 78 -15.25 1.19 -3.90
C SER A 78 -15.53 0.84 -2.44
N TYR A 79 -15.49 -0.45 -2.11
CA TYR A 79 -15.64 -0.96 -0.76
C TYR A 79 -14.57 -0.37 0.19
N LEU A 80 -13.30 -0.41 -0.20
CA LEU A 80 -12.22 0.17 0.61
C LEU A 80 -12.31 1.69 0.73
N LYS A 81 -12.78 2.40 -0.28
CA LYS A 81 -13.03 3.85 -0.19
C LYS A 81 -14.11 4.17 0.85
N GLU A 82 -15.15 3.37 0.93
CA GLU A 82 -16.26 3.53 1.89
C GLU A 82 -15.84 3.17 3.31
N HIS A 83 -15.24 1.99 3.49
CA HIS A 83 -15.00 1.41 4.81
C HIS A 83 -13.61 1.74 5.39
N TYR A 84 -12.68 2.21 4.56
CA TYR A 84 -11.34 2.61 4.98
C TYR A 84 -10.96 3.97 4.37
N PRO A 85 -11.52 5.11 4.83
CA PRO A 85 -11.37 6.40 4.14
C PRO A 85 -9.93 6.85 3.87
N THR A 86 -8.98 6.45 4.72
CA THR A 86 -7.54 6.70 4.54
C THR A 86 -7.00 6.06 3.27
N PHE A 87 -7.58 4.94 2.83
CA PHE A 87 -7.30 4.27 1.55
C PHE A 87 -7.38 5.25 0.39
N SER A 88 -8.52 5.94 0.28
CA SER A 88 -8.81 6.85 -0.85
C SER A 88 -7.84 8.02 -0.95
N LYS A 89 -7.40 8.57 0.19
CA LYS A 89 -6.62 9.81 0.25
C LYS A 89 -5.12 9.61 0.11
N GLN A 90 -4.59 8.51 0.63
CA GLN A 90 -3.15 8.30 0.76
C GLN A 90 -2.68 7.06 0.01
N VAL A 91 -3.45 5.98 0.07
CA VAL A 91 -2.96 4.66 -0.33
C VAL A 91 -3.24 4.36 -1.79
N CYS A 92 -4.42 4.74 -2.28
CA CYS A 92 -4.80 4.54 -3.66
C CYS A 92 -3.83 5.26 -4.62
N PRO A 93 -3.52 6.56 -4.45
CA PRO A 93 -2.57 7.24 -5.34
C PRO A 93 -1.15 6.67 -5.25
N TRP A 94 -0.71 6.30 -4.05
CA TRP A 94 0.62 5.73 -3.85
C TRP A 94 0.76 4.35 -4.51
N LEU A 95 -0.22 3.46 -4.30
CA LEU A 95 -0.26 2.15 -4.95
C LEU A 95 -0.38 2.29 -6.48
N GLU A 96 -1.26 3.17 -6.97
CA GLU A 96 -1.42 3.44 -8.40
C GLU A 96 -0.11 3.94 -9.03
N ASN A 97 0.57 4.90 -8.40
CA ASN A 97 1.88 5.38 -8.86
C ASN A 97 2.95 4.30 -8.83
N ALA A 98 2.98 3.46 -7.80
CA ALA A 98 3.92 2.35 -7.72
C ALA A 98 3.67 1.32 -8.84
N LEU A 99 2.40 1.04 -9.16
CA LEU A 99 2.04 0.15 -10.27
C LEU A 99 2.39 0.78 -11.62
N LEU A 100 2.17 2.10 -11.79
CA LEU A 100 2.54 2.83 -12.99
C LEU A 100 4.06 2.82 -13.22
N ASN A 101 4.86 3.18 -12.22
CA ASN A 101 6.32 3.22 -12.37
C ASN A 101 6.90 1.85 -12.77
N LEU A 102 6.37 0.77 -12.19
CA LEU A 102 6.78 -0.60 -12.55
C LEU A 102 6.34 -1.00 -13.96
N ALA A 103 5.17 -0.52 -14.41
CA ALA A 103 4.73 -0.75 -15.78
C ALA A 103 5.60 0.02 -16.79
N TRP A 104 6.10 1.21 -16.44
CA TRP A 104 6.89 2.04 -17.37
C TRP A 104 8.32 1.57 -17.57
N ASP A 105 8.93 0.93 -16.58
CA ASP A 105 10.31 0.42 -16.70
C ASP A 105 10.39 -0.79 -17.65
N ASP A 106 9.33 -1.61 -17.75
CA ASP A 106 9.32 -2.83 -18.57
C ASP A 106 8.39 -2.78 -19.81
N LEU A 107 7.40 -1.88 -19.87
CA LEU A 107 6.36 -1.90 -20.91
C LEU A 107 6.33 -0.58 -21.68
N ARG A 108 6.96 -0.58 -22.87
CA ARG A 108 6.93 0.55 -23.82
C ARG A 108 5.57 0.73 -24.50
N GLU A 109 4.57 -0.11 -24.23
CA GLU A 109 3.24 -0.02 -24.83
C GLU A 109 2.11 -0.18 -23.81
N PRO A 110 0.99 0.57 -23.97
CA PRO A 110 -0.17 0.51 -23.09
C PRO A 110 -0.99 -0.77 -23.33
N HIS A 111 -0.47 -1.91 -22.90
CA HIS A 111 -1.23 -3.16 -22.88
C HIS A 111 -2.20 -3.20 -21.70
N PRO A 112 -3.31 -3.97 -21.78
CA PRO A 112 -4.22 -4.17 -20.66
C PRO A 112 -3.43 -4.71 -19.46
N VAL A 113 -3.40 -3.94 -18.37
CA VAL A 113 -2.60 -4.14 -17.14
C VAL A 113 -2.66 -5.56 -16.56
N LEU A 114 -3.68 -6.35 -16.92
CA LEU A 114 -3.85 -7.73 -16.49
C LEU A 114 -2.92 -8.74 -17.17
N LEU A 115 -2.49 -8.51 -18.42
CA LEU A 115 -1.55 -9.41 -19.13
C LEU A 115 -0.14 -9.39 -18.51
N HIS A 116 0.26 -8.26 -17.94
CA HIS A 116 1.52 -8.08 -17.21
C HIS A 116 1.35 -8.13 -15.69
N ALA A 117 0.14 -8.45 -15.21
CA ALA A 117 -0.11 -8.53 -13.77
C ALA A 117 0.75 -9.60 -13.11
N THR A 118 1.10 -10.68 -13.81
CA THR A 118 1.97 -11.73 -13.26
C THR A 118 3.36 -11.19 -12.92
N ASP A 119 4.06 -10.56 -13.85
CA ASP A 119 5.42 -10.05 -13.64
C ASP A 119 5.43 -8.94 -12.60
N LEU A 120 4.43 -8.05 -12.65
CA LEU A 120 4.23 -7.00 -11.67
C LEU A 120 4.01 -7.56 -10.26
N ILE A 121 3.13 -8.55 -10.13
CA ILE A 121 2.87 -9.22 -8.85
C ILE A 121 4.14 -9.93 -8.39
N MET A 122 4.85 -10.64 -9.27
CA MET A 122 6.07 -11.36 -8.90
C MET A 122 7.21 -10.42 -8.50
N HIS A 123 7.33 -9.27 -9.14
CA HIS A 123 8.24 -8.21 -8.75
C HIS A 123 7.87 -7.69 -7.36
N ARG A 124 6.60 -7.29 -7.17
CA ARG A 124 6.15 -6.69 -5.91
C ARG A 124 6.11 -7.67 -4.74
N VAL A 125 5.81 -8.95 -4.95
CA VAL A 125 5.91 -9.96 -3.88
C VAL A 125 7.30 -9.91 -3.23
N LYS A 126 8.34 -9.58 -4.01
CA LYS A 126 9.74 -9.49 -3.55
C LYS A 126 10.14 -8.10 -3.05
N THR A 127 9.18 -7.19 -2.83
CA THR A 127 9.42 -5.87 -2.26
C THR A 127 8.90 -5.78 -0.83
N MET A 128 9.62 -5.03 0.01
CA MET A 128 9.20 -4.79 1.38
C MET A 128 7.86 -4.04 1.40
N LYS A 129 6.90 -4.58 2.13
CA LYS A 129 5.58 -3.97 2.27
C LYS A 129 5.60 -2.80 3.23
N HIS A 130 4.85 -1.78 2.88
CA HIS A 130 4.62 -0.64 3.74
C HIS A 130 3.55 -0.98 4.77
N ASN A 131 3.60 -0.29 5.90
CA ASN A 131 2.63 -0.45 6.98
C ASN A 131 1.17 -0.34 6.50
N VAL A 132 0.92 0.49 5.50
CA VAL A 132 -0.43 0.72 4.98
C VAL A 132 -0.94 -0.43 4.12
N GLU A 133 -0.07 -1.08 3.35
CA GLU A 133 -0.39 -2.30 2.60
C GLU A 133 -0.78 -3.42 3.57
N LEU A 134 0.00 -3.60 4.63
CA LEU A 134 -0.27 -4.61 5.66
C LEU A 134 -1.56 -4.32 6.43
N LYS A 135 -1.88 -3.04 6.70
CA LYS A 135 -3.17 -2.66 7.31
C LYS A 135 -4.36 -2.97 6.42
N ILE A 136 -4.25 -2.75 5.10
CA ILE A 136 -5.31 -3.10 4.15
C ILE A 136 -5.52 -4.60 4.12
N LEU A 137 -4.44 -5.38 4.00
CA LEU A 137 -4.54 -6.84 4.02
C LEU A 137 -5.15 -7.34 5.33
N ALA A 138 -4.67 -6.86 6.48
CA ALA A 138 -5.24 -7.20 7.77
C ALA A 138 -6.75 -6.87 7.82
N PHE A 139 -7.15 -5.69 7.31
CA PHE A 139 -8.55 -5.30 7.21
C PHE A 139 -9.36 -6.26 6.35
N LEU A 140 -8.89 -6.60 5.15
CA LEU A 140 -9.54 -7.57 4.29
C LEU A 140 -9.76 -8.92 4.98
N PHE A 141 -8.83 -9.36 5.84
CA PHE A 141 -8.97 -10.56 6.65
C PHE A 141 -9.63 -10.32 8.02
N GLY A 142 -10.55 -9.37 8.11
CA GLY A 142 -11.41 -9.16 9.28
C GLY A 142 -10.71 -8.52 10.48
N CYS A 143 -9.55 -7.89 10.30
CA CYS A 143 -8.85 -7.23 11.40
C CYS A 143 -9.12 -5.72 11.41
N ARG A 144 -9.38 -5.15 12.60
CA ARG A 144 -9.48 -3.70 12.79
C ARG A 144 -8.19 -3.17 13.39
N PHE A 145 -7.58 -2.18 12.73
CA PHE A 145 -6.41 -1.50 13.27
C PHE A 145 -6.79 -0.68 14.50
N LEU A 146 -6.03 -0.85 15.59
CA LEU A 146 -6.17 -0.08 16.82
C LEU A 146 -5.05 0.97 16.90
N PRO A 147 -5.31 2.23 16.50
CA PRO A 147 -4.29 3.25 16.53
C PRO A 147 -3.93 3.66 17.95
N TRP A 148 -2.63 3.74 18.23
CA TRP A 148 -2.13 4.41 19.43
C TRP A 148 -2.30 5.93 19.28
N LYS A 149 -3.32 6.49 19.93
CA LYS A 149 -3.73 7.91 19.77
C LYS A 149 -2.66 8.94 20.15
N LYS A 150 -1.63 8.53 20.90
CA LYS A 150 -0.53 9.40 21.35
C LYS A 150 0.76 9.18 20.54
N GLY A 151 0.70 8.47 19.42
CA GLY A 151 1.85 8.26 18.54
C GLY A 151 2.23 9.56 17.84
N GLY A 152 3.53 9.87 17.82
CA GLY A 152 4.06 11.09 17.20
C GLY A 152 4.27 11.02 15.68
N ASP A 153 4.25 9.81 15.10
CA ASP A 153 4.60 9.54 13.71
C ASP A 153 3.41 9.67 12.72
N GLY A 154 2.19 9.89 13.24
CA GLY A 154 0.96 9.94 12.43
C GLY A 154 0.50 8.60 11.85
N THR A 155 1.23 7.50 12.04
CA THR A 155 0.83 6.18 11.54
C THR A 155 -0.06 5.42 12.53
N GLY A 156 -0.13 5.90 13.78
CA GLY A 156 -0.85 5.25 14.87
C GLY A 156 -0.13 4.02 15.42
N ALA A 157 1.13 3.80 15.04
CA ALA A 157 1.98 2.79 15.65
C ALA A 157 2.28 3.13 17.11
N VAL A 158 2.58 2.09 17.89
CA VAL A 158 3.26 2.26 19.17
C VAL A 158 4.76 2.32 18.88
N THR A 159 5.40 3.39 19.32
CA THR A 159 6.86 3.58 19.33
C THR A 159 7.32 3.82 20.76
N PHE A 160 8.61 3.67 21.03
CA PHE A 160 9.22 3.94 22.33
C PHE A 160 10.33 4.98 22.17
N THR A 161 10.51 5.87 23.14
CA THR A 161 11.71 6.73 23.19
C THR A 161 12.79 6.09 24.05
N ARG A 162 14.03 6.56 23.93
CA ARG A 162 15.13 6.01 24.71
C ARG A 162 14.93 6.22 26.21
N GLU A 163 14.39 7.36 26.62
CA GLU A 163 14.06 7.66 28.02
C GLU A 163 12.93 6.78 28.56
N GLU A 164 12.04 6.30 27.70
CA GLU A 164 11.00 5.37 28.10
C GLU A 164 11.53 3.95 28.35
N LEU A 165 12.56 3.56 27.60
CA LEU A 165 13.17 2.23 27.63
C LEU A 165 14.33 2.12 28.63
N LEU A 166 15.02 3.23 28.92
CA LEU A 166 16.08 3.32 29.91
C LEU A 166 15.74 4.43 30.89
N ASP A 167 15.30 4.08 32.10
CA ASP A 167 15.35 5.04 33.19
C ASP A 167 16.82 5.29 33.56
N SER A 168 17.16 6.54 33.85
CA SER A 168 18.52 6.96 34.18
C SER A 168 18.96 6.54 35.58
N ASN A 169 18.06 6.03 36.42
CA ASN A 169 18.38 5.60 37.78
C ASN A 169 18.16 4.10 38.10
N GLU A 170 17.33 3.35 37.37
CA GLU A 170 17.04 1.95 37.70
C GLU A 170 16.64 1.14 36.46
N SER A 171 16.77 -0.19 36.54
CA SER A 171 16.37 -1.19 35.53
C SER A 171 14.85 -1.23 35.23
N GLN A 172 14.11 -0.17 35.55
CA GLN A 172 12.66 -0.10 35.44
C GLN A 172 12.22 0.69 34.19
N LEU A 173 11.15 0.23 33.55
CA LEU A 173 10.55 0.92 32.42
C LEU A 173 9.76 2.14 32.88
N ALA A 174 9.79 3.22 32.10
CA ALA A 174 8.98 4.39 32.41
C ALA A 174 7.47 4.05 32.44
N PRO A 175 6.65 4.73 33.25
CA PRO A 175 5.20 4.47 33.30
C PRO A 175 4.49 4.58 31.94
N SER A 176 5.01 5.37 31.00
CA SER A 176 4.48 5.44 29.64
C SER A 176 4.84 4.21 28.79
N ALA A 177 6.04 3.65 28.92
CA ALA A 177 6.43 2.38 28.31
C ALA A 177 5.54 1.24 28.80
N ILE A 178 5.29 1.16 30.11
CA ILE A 178 4.41 0.13 30.71
C ILE A 178 3.00 0.21 30.10
N LYS A 179 2.45 1.41 29.90
CA LYS A 179 1.13 1.59 29.25
C LYS A 179 1.13 1.15 27.79
N LYS A 180 2.21 1.42 27.05
CA LYS A 180 2.39 0.98 25.66
C LYS A 180 2.49 -0.54 25.55
N LEU A 181 3.28 -1.17 26.42
CA LEU A 181 3.38 -2.62 26.54
C LEU A 181 2.04 -3.27 26.88
N ALA A 182 1.29 -2.71 27.83
CA ALA A 182 -0.05 -3.20 28.17
C ALA A 182 -1.01 -3.12 26.96
N PHE A 183 -0.87 -2.11 26.11
CA PHE A 183 -1.64 -1.99 24.87
C PHE A 183 -1.24 -3.05 23.83
N ILE A 184 0.06 -3.30 23.64
CA ILE A 184 0.56 -4.37 22.78
C ILE A 184 0.09 -5.74 23.30
N GLN A 185 0.22 -6.00 24.60
CA GLN A 185 -0.22 -7.26 25.22
C GLN A 185 -1.73 -7.48 25.06
N LYS A 186 -2.53 -6.42 25.13
CA LYS A 186 -3.97 -6.52 24.85
C LYS A 186 -4.22 -7.01 23.42
N GLY A 187 -3.45 -6.54 22.45
CA GLY A 187 -3.50 -7.04 21.07
C GLY A 187 -3.21 -8.53 20.98
N LEU A 188 -2.08 -8.95 21.56
CA LEU A 188 -1.64 -10.35 21.59
C LEU A 188 -2.67 -11.26 22.26
N LYS A 189 -3.23 -10.84 23.39
CA LYS A 189 -4.24 -11.63 24.15
C LYS A 189 -5.60 -11.72 23.48
N ASN A 190 -5.99 -10.71 22.70
CA ASN A 190 -7.30 -10.68 22.02
C ASN A 190 -7.28 -11.44 20.69
N GLU A 191 -6.28 -12.28 20.45
CA GLU A 191 -6.07 -12.99 19.18
C GLU A 191 -6.08 -12.01 17.98
N GLY A 192 -5.67 -10.76 18.17
CA GLY A 192 -5.44 -9.84 17.08
C GLY A 192 -4.03 -10.02 16.53
N PRO A 193 -3.79 -9.81 15.23
CA PRO A 193 -2.42 -9.72 14.75
C PRO A 193 -1.72 -8.53 15.42
N VAL A 194 -0.45 -8.69 15.75
CA VAL A 194 0.46 -7.59 16.05
C VAL A 194 1.59 -7.70 15.06
N LEU A 195 1.93 -6.60 14.40
CA LEU A 195 3.05 -6.52 13.46
C LEU A 195 4.11 -5.57 14.02
N TRP A 196 5.36 -5.97 13.92
CA TRP A 196 6.50 -5.16 14.35
C TRP A 196 7.38 -4.82 13.15
N GLY A 197 7.41 -3.55 12.77
CA GLY A 197 8.36 -3.01 11.80
C GLY A 197 9.66 -2.63 12.48
N ALA A 198 10.71 -3.44 12.28
CA ALA A 198 12.04 -3.25 12.83
C ALA A 198 12.98 -2.68 11.76
N SER A 199 12.92 -1.36 11.53
CA SER A 199 13.59 -0.68 10.40
C SER A 199 13.15 -1.23 9.03
N PHE A 200 13.95 -2.10 8.41
CA PHE A 200 13.72 -2.65 7.06
C PHE A 200 13.24 -4.10 7.09
N HIS A 201 12.68 -4.52 8.22
CA HIS A 201 12.22 -5.88 8.43
C HIS A 201 10.88 -5.91 9.16
N TRP A 202 10.07 -6.92 8.86
CA TRP A 202 8.81 -7.16 9.55
C TRP A 202 8.92 -8.43 10.37
N LEU A 203 8.48 -8.33 11.61
CA LEU A 203 8.48 -9.38 12.62
C LEU A 203 7.06 -9.57 13.15
N THR A 204 6.81 -10.74 13.73
CA THR A 204 5.51 -11.05 14.35
C THR A 204 5.67 -11.29 15.84
N PRO A 205 5.35 -10.29 16.69
CA PRO A 205 5.23 -10.49 18.12
C PRO A 205 4.26 -11.62 18.47
N LYS A 206 4.71 -12.51 19.35
CA LYS A 206 3.96 -13.68 19.83
C LYS A 206 3.47 -13.45 21.26
N ASP A 207 4.34 -12.99 22.14
CA ASP A 207 4.03 -12.81 23.56
C ASP A 207 4.92 -11.75 24.22
N LEU A 208 4.49 -11.23 25.37
CA LEU A 208 5.30 -10.41 26.26
C LEU A 208 5.38 -11.09 27.62
N GLN A 209 6.59 -11.35 28.06
CA GLN A 209 6.87 -12.08 29.29
C GLN A 209 7.72 -11.23 30.23
N VAL A 210 7.71 -11.61 31.51
CA VAL A 210 8.62 -11.05 32.52
C VAL A 210 9.52 -12.19 32.97
N GLU A 211 10.81 -12.10 32.65
CA GLU A 211 11.84 -13.07 32.98
C GLU A 211 12.86 -12.39 33.89
N GLU A 212 13.06 -12.90 35.11
CA GLU A 212 14.03 -12.33 36.07
C GLU A 212 13.87 -10.81 36.25
N ASP A 213 12.62 -10.34 36.37
CA ASP A 213 12.22 -8.93 36.47
C ASP A 213 12.49 -8.07 35.20
N VAL A 214 12.86 -8.70 34.08
CA VAL A 214 13.06 -8.05 32.78
C VAL A 214 11.87 -8.32 31.88
N ASN A 215 11.36 -7.27 31.23
CA ASN A 215 10.32 -7.42 30.21
C ASN A 215 10.95 -7.92 28.91
N VAL A 216 10.50 -9.08 28.43
CA VAL A 216 11.00 -9.76 27.23
C VAL A 216 9.87 -9.91 26.22
N LEU A 217 10.14 -9.51 24.97
CA LEU A 217 9.24 -9.73 23.84
C LEU A 217 9.65 -11.02 23.12
N ILE A 218 8.72 -11.97 23.03
CA ILE A 218 8.87 -13.16 22.20
C ILE A 218 8.27 -12.87 20.83
N TYR A 219 9.01 -13.18 19.76
CA TYR A 219 8.59 -12.90 18.40
C TYR A 219 9.07 -13.94 17.41
N HIS A 220 8.38 -14.02 16.27
CA HIS A 220 8.80 -14.81 15.12
C HIS A 220 9.46 -13.90 14.09
N ASP A 221 10.64 -14.32 13.64
CA ASP A 221 11.29 -13.77 12.46
C ASP A 221 10.92 -14.63 11.24
N PRO A 222 10.32 -14.06 10.18
CA PRO A 222 10.07 -14.76 8.92
C PRO A 222 11.32 -15.37 8.25
N MET A 223 12.52 -14.98 8.67
CA MET A 223 13.79 -15.59 8.23
C MET A 223 14.28 -16.70 9.16
N GLY A 224 13.84 -16.71 10.43
CA GLY A 224 14.44 -17.52 11.50
C GLY A 224 13.87 -18.93 11.65
N GLY A 225 12.58 -19.15 11.39
CA GLY A 225 11.95 -20.47 11.55
C GLY A 225 11.96 -21.02 12.99
N HIS A 226 12.27 -20.18 13.98
CA HIS A 226 12.20 -20.46 15.42
C HIS A 226 11.80 -19.19 16.18
N ASP A 227 11.43 -19.34 17.45
CA ASP A 227 11.12 -18.21 18.33
C ASP A 227 12.40 -17.45 18.70
N HIS A 228 12.30 -16.14 18.67
CA HIS A 228 13.32 -15.24 19.16
C HIS A 228 12.80 -14.46 20.36
N SER A 229 13.71 -14.03 21.22
CA SER A 229 13.41 -13.16 22.36
C SER A 229 14.29 -11.92 22.31
N ILE A 230 13.73 -10.79 22.74
CA ILE A 230 14.46 -9.54 22.90
C ILE A 230 13.99 -8.82 24.15
N GLN A 231 14.92 -8.27 24.92
CA GLN A 231 14.57 -7.42 26.05
C GLN A 231 13.95 -6.12 25.55
N ILE A 232 12.87 -5.64 26.19
CA ILE A 232 12.21 -4.40 25.78
C ILE A 232 13.18 -3.20 25.78
N THR A 233 14.13 -3.18 26.69
CA THR A 233 15.19 -2.14 26.78
C THR A 233 16.14 -2.11 25.57
N SER A 234 16.14 -3.17 24.77
CA SER A 234 16.95 -3.30 23.54
C SER A 234 16.21 -2.87 22.28
N LEU A 235 14.91 -2.53 22.39
CA LEU A 235 14.17 -1.96 21.26
C LEU A 235 14.74 -0.60 20.84
N ARG A 236 14.60 -0.28 19.56
CA ARG A 236 15.04 0.98 18.97
C ARG A 236 13.87 1.95 18.88
N GLU A 237 14.15 3.24 18.87
CA GLU A 237 13.11 4.27 18.73
C GLU A 237 12.38 4.22 17.37
N THR A 238 13.04 3.65 16.36
CA THR A 238 12.49 3.42 15.03
C THR A 238 11.60 2.18 14.93
N ASP A 239 11.47 1.40 16.00
CA ASP A 239 10.67 0.19 16.00
C ASP A 239 9.18 0.55 16.13
N LEU A 240 8.36 0.01 15.22
CA LEU A 240 6.95 0.37 15.04
C LEU A 240 6.05 -0.84 15.30
N PHE A 241 5.20 -0.78 16.31
CA PHE A 241 4.23 -1.84 16.59
C PHE A 241 2.83 -1.44 16.12
N TYR A 242 2.24 -2.25 15.25
CA TYR A 242 0.88 -2.09 14.76
C TYR A 242 -0.01 -3.16 15.39
N VAL A 243 -0.98 -2.71 16.18
CA VAL A 243 -1.88 -3.57 16.94
C VAL A 243 -3.23 -3.63 16.25
N PHE A 244 -3.79 -4.83 16.15
CA PHE A 244 -5.09 -5.06 15.55
C PHE A 244 -5.98 -5.87 16.49
N THR A 245 -7.27 -5.91 16.18
CA THR A 245 -8.24 -6.86 16.76
C THR A 245 -8.89 -7.64 15.64
N PHE A 246 -9.10 -8.95 15.84
CA PHE A 246 -9.85 -9.76 14.90
C PHE A 246 -11.36 -9.63 15.14
N ASP A 247 -12.11 -9.52 14.06
CA ASP A 247 -13.58 -9.40 14.02
C ASP A 247 -14.08 -10.45 13.02
N ALA A 248 -14.56 -11.58 13.54
CA ALA A 248 -15.00 -12.71 12.72
C ALA A 248 -16.20 -12.33 11.84
N GLN A 249 -17.09 -11.47 12.34
CA GLN A 249 -18.23 -11.01 11.56
C GLN A 249 -17.75 -10.16 10.38
N LEU A 250 -16.78 -9.28 10.60
CA LEU A 250 -16.17 -8.50 9.52
C LEU A 250 -15.51 -9.40 8.46
N LEU A 251 -14.84 -10.48 8.86
CA LEU A 251 -14.30 -11.45 7.90
C LEU A 251 -15.40 -12.07 7.04
N GLU A 252 -16.51 -12.53 7.65
CA GLU A 252 -17.65 -13.10 6.93
C GLU A 252 -18.28 -12.09 5.95
N GLU A 253 -18.38 -10.82 6.35
CA GLU A 253 -18.82 -9.71 5.48
C GLU A 253 -17.86 -9.49 4.29
N HIS A 254 -16.56 -9.68 4.50
CA HIS A 254 -15.54 -9.50 3.46
C HIS A 254 -15.44 -10.67 2.48
N ILE A 255 -15.76 -11.91 2.88
CA ILE A 255 -15.62 -13.12 2.05
C ILE A 255 -16.24 -12.97 0.65
N PRO A 256 -17.50 -12.51 0.49
CA PRO A 256 -18.11 -12.37 -0.83
C PRO A 256 -17.35 -11.39 -1.74
N ILE A 257 -16.84 -10.30 -1.17
CA ILE A 257 -16.08 -9.27 -1.91
C ILE A 257 -14.71 -9.83 -2.32
N LEU A 258 -14.04 -10.54 -1.42
CA LEU A 258 -12.77 -11.19 -1.72
C LEU A 258 -12.92 -12.23 -2.82
N LYS A 259 -13.93 -13.10 -2.75
CA LYS A 259 -14.21 -14.08 -3.80
C LYS A 259 -14.43 -13.44 -5.16
N GLN A 260 -15.28 -12.40 -5.22
CA GLN A 260 -15.52 -11.65 -6.46
C GLN A 260 -14.25 -10.97 -6.96
N SER A 261 -13.38 -10.48 -6.06
CA SER A 261 -12.12 -9.86 -6.47
C SER A 261 -11.12 -10.82 -7.12
N PHE A 262 -11.28 -12.13 -6.92
CA PHE A 262 -10.52 -13.17 -7.61
C PHE A 262 -11.16 -13.63 -8.93
N ASP A 263 -12.44 -13.34 -9.15
CA ASP A 263 -13.18 -13.70 -10.36
C ASP A 263 -12.98 -12.65 -11.49
N ILE A 264 -11.80 -12.04 -11.55
CA ILE A 264 -11.42 -11.23 -12.70
C ILE A 264 -11.23 -12.19 -13.87
N PRO A 265 -11.87 -11.98 -15.03
CA PRO A 265 -11.56 -12.76 -16.21
C PRO A 265 -10.08 -12.54 -16.51
N VAL A 266 -9.27 -13.55 -16.19
CA VAL A 266 -7.97 -13.70 -16.80
C VAL A 266 -8.32 -13.83 -18.27
N VAL A 267 -8.20 -12.74 -19.02
CA VAL A 267 -8.26 -12.80 -20.47
C VAL A 267 -7.12 -13.75 -20.80
N GLU A 268 -7.45 -15.01 -21.09
CA GLU A 268 -6.50 -15.94 -21.66
C GLU A 268 -5.99 -15.22 -22.89
N ALA A 269 -4.80 -14.64 -22.78
CA ALA A 269 -4.07 -14.18 -23.91
C ALA A 269 -3.77 -15.44 -24.70
N GLN A 270 -4.69 -15.81 -25.58
CA GLN A 270 -4.38 -16.69 -26.68
C GLN A 270 -3.27 -15.95 -27.42
N LEU A 271 -2.03 -16.34 -27.12
CA LEU A 271 -0.84 -16.03 -27.90
C LEU A 271 -0.97 -16.77 -29.24
N SER A 272 -2.03 -16.50 -29.99
CA SER A 272 -2.07 -16.77 -31.42
C SER A 272 -1.36 -15.59 -32.08
N PRO A 273 -0.23 -15.80 -32.78
CA PRO A 273 0.46 -14.75 -33.51
C PRO A 273 -0.32 -14.42 -34.78
N GLU A 274 -1.54 -13.91 -34.64
CA GLU A 274 -2.17 -13.17 -35.71
C GLU A 274 -1.85 -11.70 -35.48
N VAL A 275 -0.94 -11.20 -36.31
CA VAL A 275 -0.58 -9.80 -36.42
C VAL A 275 -1.84 -9.05 -36.85
N ILE A 276 -2.62 -8.58 -35.89
CA ILE A 276 -3.66 -7.59 -36.15
C ILE A 276 -2.95 -6.25 -36.22
N SER A 277 -2.71 -5.77 -37.44
CA SER A 277 -2.35 -4.38 -37.70
C SER A 277 -3.55 -3.51 -37.33
N VAL A 278 -3.59 -3.01 -36.10
CA VAL A 278 -4.54 -1.97 -35.71
C VAL A 278 -3.86 -0.64 -35.99
N GLU A 279 -4.42 0.13 -36.92
CA GLU A 279 -4.09 1.56 -37.07
C GLU A 279 -4.43 2.27 -35.76
N ALA A 280 -3.40 2.72 -35.04
CA ALA A 280 -3.56 3.41 -33.77
C ALA A 280 -4.09 4.83 -34.01
N GLU A 281 -5.25 5.16 -33.43
CA GLU A 281 -5.63 6.55 -33.20
C GLU A 281 -4.76 7.15 -32.07
N PRO A 282 -4.30 8.41 -32.20
CA PRO A 282 -3.40 8.99 -31.21
C PRO A 282 -4.15 9.33 -29.92
N LEU A 283 -3.75 8.69 -28.82
CA LEU A 283 -4.22 9.02 -27.47
C LEU A 283 -3.54 10.29 -26.93
N ALA A 284 -4.30 11.08 -26.18
CA ALA A 284 -3.90 12.37 -25.62
C ALA A 284 -2.76 12.27 -24.58
N PRO A 285 -1.85 13.25 -24.49
CA PRO A 285 -0.68 13.16 -23.62
C PRO A 285 -0.97 13.55 -22.17
N HIS A 286 -0.34 12.80 -21.25
CA HIS A 286 -0.31 13.06 -19.81
C HIS A 286 0.93 13.87 -19.38
N GLN A 287 0.76 14.62 -18.28
CA GLN A 287 1.70 15.60 -17.71
C GLN A 287 3.00 14.98 -17.20
N ILE A 288 4.14 15.55 -17.61
CA ILE A 288 5.47 15.31 -17.02
C ILE A 288 5.68 16.32 -15.89
N VAL A 289 5.94 15.82 -14.68
CA VAL A 289 6.36 16.63 -13.52
C VAL A 289 7.83 17.02 -13.70
N LYS A 290 8.11 18.33 -13.80
CA LYS A 290 9.48 18.87 -13.87
C LYS A 290 10.23 18.63 -12.55
N GLN A 291 11.30 17.84 -12.59
CA GLN A 291 12.39 17.97 -11.62
C GLN A 291 13.40 18.98 -12.18
N ASN A 292 13.67 20.04 -11.41
CA ASN A 292 14.72 21.01 -11.75
C ASN A 292 16.07 20.37 -11.47
N VAL A 293 16.75 19.92 -12.52
CA VAL A 293 18.18 19.63 -12.48
C VAL A 293 18.89 20.88 -12.97
N THR A 294 19.55 21.58 -12.04
CA THR A 294 20.51 22.63 -12.39
C THR A 294 21.79 21.91 -12.81
N ILE A 295 22.09 21.92 -14.11
CA ILE A 295 23.41 21.52 -14.61
C ILE A 295 24.24 22.79 -14.62
N GLU A 296 25.24 22.87 -13.74
CA GLU A 296 26.31 23.86 -13.86
C GLU A 296 27.24 23.37 -14.97
N GLU A 297 27.34 24.14 -16.05
CA GLU A 297 28.28 23.91 -17.14
C GLU A 297 29.68 24.34 -16.68
N GLU A 298 30.56 23.37 -16.43
CA GLU A 298 32.02 23.60 -16.46
C GLU A 298 32.49 23.53 -17.92
N GLU A 299 32.95 24.68 -18.42
CA GLU A 299 33.63 24.81 -19.71
C GLU A 299 35.01 24.13 -19.66
N GLU A 300 35.13 22.93 -20.22
CA GLU A 300 36.41 22.45 -20.73
C GLU A 300 36.35 22.25 -22.25
N GLY A 301 37.14 23.07 -22.95
CA GLY A 301 37.21 23.12 -24.40
C GLY A 301 37.81 21.85 -25.01
N GLY A 302 36.96 21.08 -25.70
CA GLY A 302 37.36 20.10 -26.70
C GLY A 302 36.90 20.55 -28.08
N LYS A 303 37.84 20.92 -28.96
CA LYS A 303 37.55 21.15 -30.39
C LYS A 303 37.15 19.81 -31.03
N PHE A 304 35.88 19.69 -31.44
CA PHE A 304 35.47 18.67 -32.40
C PHE A 304 35.28 19.34 -33.75
N ASP A 305 36.06 18.85 -34.73
CA ASP A 305 35.96 19.23 -36.13
C ASP A 305 34.60 18.82 -36.72
N ASN A 306 34.11 19.70 -37.59
CA ASN A 306 32.93 19.63 -38.45
C ASN A 306 32.33 18.23 -38.65
N ILE A 307 31.24 17.95 -37.92
CA ILE A 307 30.27 16.92 -38.31
C ILE A 307 29.16 17.65 -39.08
N GLU A 308 29.13 17.50 -40.40
CA GLU A 308 27.97 17.89 -41.21
C GLU A 308 26.79 16.98 -40.82
N PHE A 309 25.85 17.52 -40.05
CA PHE A 309 24.59 16.85 -39.78
C PHE A 309 23.75 16.87 -41.06
N SER A 310 23.30 15.71 -41.52
CA SER A 310 22.38 15.61 -42.65
C SER A 310 21.10 16.40 -42.37
N ASP A 311 20.57 17.11 -43.37
CA ASP A 311 19.37 17.95 -43.29
C ASP A 311 18.16 17.27 -42.63
N ASP A 312 18.07 15.93 -42.69
CA ASP A 312 17.06 15.10 -42.04
C ASP A 312 17.04 15.18 -40.50
N VAL A 313 18.17 15.47 -39.85
CA VAL A 313 18.27 15.57 -38.38
C VAL A 313 17.79 16.95 -37.89
N VAL A 314 18.01 17.99 -38.69
CA VAL A 314 17.53 19.35 -38.41
C VAL A 314 16.01 19.41 -38.54
N PHE A 315 15.45 18.79 -39.59
CA PHE A 315 14.00 18.75 -39.81
C PHE A 315 13.24 18.04 -38.68
N LYS A 316 13.82 16.97 -38.10
CA LYS A 316 13.22 16.25 -36.96
C LYS A 316 13.23 17.06 -35.66
N LYS A 317 14.21 17.95 -35.45
CA LYS A 317 14.26 18.82 -34.27
C LYS A 317 13.18 19.90 -34.31
N GLU A 318 12.96 20.52 -35.47
CA GLU A 318 11.92 21.55 -35.62
C GLU A 318 10.52 20.97 -35.47
N ALA A 319 10.25 19.82 -36.08
CA ALA A 319 8.97 19.12 -35.93
C ALA A 319 8.70 18.73 -34.47
N PHE A 320 9.72 18.24 -33.76
CA PHE A 320 9.59 17.88 -32.34
C PHE A 320 9.39 19.11 -31.45
N ALA A 321 10.13 20.21 -31.70
CA ALA A 321 9.95 21.46 -30.96
C ALA A 321 8.54 22.05 -31.15
N GLN A 322 8.00 21.95 -32.38
CA GLN A 322 6.65 22.39 -32.68
C GLN A 322 5.60 21.52 -31.98
N GLN A 323 5.80 20.19 -31.92
CA GLN A 323 4.92 19.30 -31.15
C GLN A 323 4.93 19.64 -29.66
N ILE A 324 6.10 19.84 -29.05
CA ILE A 324 6.20 20.24 -27.64
C ILE A 324 5.44 21.55 -27.40
N LYS A 325 5.60 22.54 -28.29
CA LYS A 325 4.90 23.83 -28.17
C LYS A 325 3.38 23.64 -28.19
N THR A 326 2.85 22.85 -29.12
CA THR A 326 1.42 22.55 -29.19
C THR A 326 0.91 21.90 -27.90
N LEU A 327 1.67 20.95 -27.32
CA LEU A 327 1.27 20.32 -26.06
C LEU A 327 1.29 21.29 -24.88
N LEU A 328 2.26 22.20 -24.83
CA LEU A 328 2.32 23.24 -23.80
C LEU A 328 1.13 24.21 -23.91
N ASP A 329 0.74 24.59 -25.12
CA ASP A 329 -0.42 25.45 -25.37
C ASP A 329 -1.73 24.76 -24.95
N GLU A 330 -1.88 23.47 -25.22
CA GLU A 330 -3.03 22.67 -24.77
C GLU A 330 -3.13 22.57 -23.23
N VAL A 331 -1.99 22.38 -22.56
CA VAL A 331 -1.93 22.34 -21.10
C VAL A 331 -2.32 23.70 -20.52
N ALA A 332 -1.79 24.81 -21.05
CA ALA A 332 -2.13 26.16 -20.62
C ALA A 332 -3.63 26.46 -20.77
N MET A 333 -4.24 26.03 -21.88
CA MET A 333 -5.68 26.17 -22.09
C MET A 333 -6.50 25.36 -21.07
N LYS A 334 -6.09 24.12 -20.76
CA LYS A 334 -6.77 23.28 -19.75
C LYS A 334 -6.65 23.88 -18.34
N ASP A 335 -5.52 24.47 -18.00
CA ASP A 335 -5.29 25.15 -16.72
C ASP A 335 -6.17 26.40 -16.57
N GLN A 336 -6.34 27.17 -17.66
CA GLN A 336 -7.27 28.30 -17.68
C GLN A 336 -8.72 27.84 -17.46
N GLN A 337 -9.16 26.80 -18.16
CA GLN A 337 -10.51 26.24 -17.99
C GLN A 337 -10.74 25.70 -16.57
N LEU A 338 -9.71 25.09 -15.96
CA LEU A 338 -9.78 24.61 -14.58
C LEU A 338 -9.91 25.78 -13.59
N THR A 339 -9.17 26.87 -13.83
CA THR A 339 -9.24 28.10 -13.03
C THR A 339 -10.65 28.71 -13.08
N GLU A 340 -11.24 28.86 -14.28
CA GLU A 340 -12.61 29.35 -14.45
C GLU A 340 -13.66 28.48 -13.74
N LYS A 341 -13.51 27.14 -13.81
CA LYS A 341 -14.38 26.20 -13.09
C LYS A 341 -14.27 26.36 -11.57
N ASN A 342 -13.06 26.56 -11.06
CA ASN A 342 -12.81 26.77 -9.64
C ASN A 342 -13.42 28.10 -9.14
N GLU A 343 -13.31 29.18 -9.91
CA GLU A 343 -13.95 30.45 -9.59
C GLU A 343 -15.48 30.33 -9.55
N LYS A 344 -16.09 29.66 -10.54
CA LYS A 344 -17.53 29.34 -10.52
C LYS A 344 -17.94 28.53 -9.30
N LEU A 345 -17.13 27.55 -8.90
CA LEU A 345 -17.39 26.74 -7.71
C LEU A 345 -17.32 27.57 -6.41
N ILE A 346 -16.37 28.50 -6.31
CA ILE A 346 -16.25 29.42 -5.17
C ILE A 346 -17.49 30.31 -5.07
N GLU A 347 -17.96 30.84 -6.19
CA GLU A 347 -19.15 31.69 -6.23
C GLU A 347 -20.42 30.92 -5.83
N LEU A 348 -20.61 29.70 -6.34
CA LEU A 348 -21.72 28.82 -5.92
C LEU A 348 -21.69 28.54 -4.40
N LYS A 349 -20.50 28.32 -3.81
CA LYS A 349 -20.36 28.14 -2.36
C LYS A 349 -20.77 29.39 -1.58
N ARG A 350 -20.44 30.60 -2.06
CA ARG A 350 -20.86 31.86 -1.44
C ARG A 350 -22.38 32.02 -1.47
N GLN A 351 -23.01 31.74 -2.61
CA GLN A 351 -24.46 31.78 -2.76
C GLN A 351 -25.17 30.79 -1.83
N LEU A 352 -24.64 29.57 -1.70
CA LEU A 352 -25.19 28.56 -0.78
C LEU A 352 -25.14 29.04 0.68
N VAL A 353 -24.02 29.64 1.11
CA VAL A 353 -23.89 30.20 2.47
C VAL A 353 -24.89 31.34 2.70
N GLN A 354 -25.10 32.21 1.71
CA GLN A 354 -26.09 33.27 1.80
C GLN A 354 -27.52 32.73 1.92
N LYS A 355 -27.89 31.74 1.09
CA LYS A 355 -29.21 31.08 1.15
C LYS A 355 -29.45 30.40 2.50
N ASN A 356 -28.44 29.74 3.05
CA ASN A 356 -28.54 29.14 4.39
C ASN A 356 -28.77 30.18 5.50
N ARG A 357 -28.16 31.37 5.38
CA ARG A 357 -28.42 32.50 6.31
C ARG A 357 -29.86 33.02 6.19
N GLU A 358 -30.39 33.12 4.96
CA GLU A 358 -31.78 33.51 4.71
C GLU A 358 -32.77 32.50 5.32
N ILE A 359 -32.56 31.21 5.09
CA ILE A 359 -33.38 30.13 5.67
C ILE A 359 -33.36 30.21 7.21
N LYS A 360 -32.19 30.43 7.82
CA LYS A 360 -32.07 30.56 9.28
C LYS A 360 -32.85 31.76 9.83
N LYS A 361 -32.86 32.90 9.12
CA LYS A 361 -33.66 34.08 9.47
C LYS A 361 -35.17 33.79 9.38
N LEU A 362 -35.61 33.11 8.32
CA LEU A 362 -37.02 32.74 8.14
C LEU A 362 -37.50 31.77 9.22
N LYS A 363 -36.72 30.73 9.54
CA LYS A 363 -37.03 29.80 10.64
C LYS A 363 -37.19 30.53 11.99
N LYS A 364 -36.34 31.52 12.27
CA LYS A 364 -36.43 32.34 13.49
C LYS A 364 -37.68 33.23 13.53
N LYS A 365 -38.16 33.70 12.37
CA LYS A 365 -39.42 34.46 12.28
C LYS A 365 -40.64 33.56 12.48
N LEU A 366 -40.63 32.37 11.87
CA LEU A 366 -41.72 31.39 11.99
C LEU A 366 -41.89 30.89 13.43
N GLY A 367 -40.82 30.64 14.18
CA GLY A 367 -40.93 30.22 15.59
C GLY A 367 -41.38 31.32 16.57
N LYS A 368 -41.71 32.53 16.08
CA LYS A 368 -42.27 33.63 16.87
C LYS A 368 -43.74 33.94 16.54
N LEU A 369 -44.26 33.32 15.48
CA LEU A 369 -45.69 33.26 15.17
C LEU A 369 -46.24 32.01 15.86
#